data_AF-A0A2Z5X4B1-F1
#
_entry.id   AF-A0A2Z5X4B1-F1
#
_cell.length_a   1.000
_cell.length_b   1.000
_cell.length_c   1.000
_cell.angle_alpha   90.00
_cell.angle_beta   90.00
_cell.angle_gamma   90.00
#
_symmetry.space_group_name_H-M   'P 1'
#
loop_
_entity.id
_entity.type
_entity.pdbx_description
1 polymer ?
#
loop_
_entity_poly.entity_id
_entity_poly.type
_entity_poly.pdbx_seq_one_letter_code
_entity_poly.pdbx_strand_id
1 'polypeptide(L)' 'MRVSADIPDVLYQQLESFAQREQIPIDGLVAIALSSQLAVWTTRDYLAEKSRRVSWDAFEKVLAKVPNGEPDECDRL' A
#
# COMPACT_ATOMS: atom_id res chain seq x y z
N MET A 1 -0.81 0.76 24.64
CA MET A 1 0.27 -0.24 24.48
C MET A 1 1.57 0.51 24.19
N ARG A 2 2.73 0.06 24.67
CA ARG A 2 4.03 0.76 24.51
C ARG A 2 5.04 -0.19 23.88
N VAL A 3 5.78 0.31 22.88
CA VAL A 3 6.89 -0.38 22.22
C VAL A 3 8.17 0.39 22.54
N SER A 4 9.27 -0.31 22.78
CA SER A 4 10.59 0.27 23.00
C SER A 4 11.58 -0.46 22.11
N ALA A 5 12.46 0.28 21.45
CA ALA A 5 13.49 -0.23 20.56
C ALA A 5 14.69 0.71 20.59
N ASP A 6 15.89 0.14 20.55
CA ASP A 6 17.12 0.90 20.39
C ASP A 6 17.35 1.17 18.90
N ILE A 7 17.64 2.42 18.56
CA ILE A 7 17.93 2.85 17.18
C ILE A 7 19.25 3.62 17.13
N PRO A 8 19.96 3.62 15.99
CA PRO A 8 21.17 4.41 15.84
C PRO A 8 20.90 5.91 16.01
N ASP A 9 21.84 6.65 16.62
CA ASP A 9 21.72 8.10 16.88
C ASP A 9 21.41 8.89 15.61
N VAL A 10 22.00 8.51 14.48
CA VAL A 10 21.77 9.15 13.17
C VAL A 10 20.28 9.09 12.78
N LEU A 11 19.62 7.96 13.05
CA LEU A 11 18.20 7.80 12.74
C LEU A 11 17.33 8.63 13.69
N TYR A 12 17.70 8.68 14.97
CA TYR A 12 17.02 9.51 15.96
C TYR A 12 17.08 11.00 15.59
N GLN A 13 18.25 11.49 15.18
CA GLN A 13 18.43 12.87 14.72
C GLN A 13 17.58 13.20 13.49
N GLN A 14 17.44 12.26 12.55
CA GLN A 14 16.57 12.41 11.39
C GLN A 14 15.09 12.48 11.79
N LEU A 15 14.65 11.61 12.71
CA LEU A 15 13.29 11.61 13.25
C LEU A 15 12.98 12.93 13.95
N GLU A 16 13.90 13.44 14.78
CA GLU A 16 13.74 14.71 15.48
C GLU A 16 13.62 15.88 14.49
N SER A 17 14.51 15.93 13.50
CA SER A 17 14.49 16.97 12.46
C SER A 17 13.17 16.99 11.69
N PHE A 18 12.65 15.80 11.34
CA PHE A 18 11.39 15.67 10.62
C PHE A 18 10.18 16.02 11.50
N ALA A 19 10.16 15.53 12.74
CA ALA A 19 9.12 15.83 13.73
C ALA A 19 9.01 17.34 13.99
N GLN A 20 10.13 18.05 14.13
CA GLN A 20 10.17 19.50 14.30
C GLN A 20 9.62 20.24 13.08
N ARG A 21 10.04 19.84 11.88
CA ARG A 21 9.60 20.44 10.62
C ARG A 21 8.09 20.31 10.42
N GLU A 22 7.54 19.12 10.67
CA GLU A 22 6.12 18.83 10.45
C GLU A 22 5.25 19.16 11.69
N GLN A 23 5.86 19.59 12.80
CA GLN A 23 5.20 19.89 14.07
C GLN A 23 4.40 18.72 14.65
N ILE A 24 4.92 17.50 14.51
CA ILE A 24 4.28 16.26 14.98
C ILE A 24 5.17 15.64 16.08
N PRO A 25 4.59 15.12 17.17
CA PRO A 25 5.36 14.38 18.18
C PRO A 25 6.08 13.16 17.57
N ILE A 26 7.30 12.86 18.02
CA ILE A 26 8.10 11.72 17.54
C ILE A 26 7.31 10.40 17.66
N ASP A 27 6.63 10.16 18.78
CA ASP A 27 5.82 8.95 18.97
C ASP A 27 4.72 8.80 17.91
N GLY A 28 4.08 9.91 17.54
CA GLY A 28 3.07 9.94 16.49
C GLY A 28 3.67 9.66 15.11
N LEU A 29 4.83 10.26 14.82
CA LEU A 29 5.57 10.02 13.59
C LEU A 29 5.97 8.54 13.46
N VAL A 30 6.51 7.94 14.53
CA VAL A 30 6.88 6.52 14.58
C VAL A 30 5.66 5.62 14.38
N ALA A 31 4.53 5.94 15.02
CA ALA A 31 3.29 5.17 14.85
C ALA A 31 2.77 5.20 13.40
N ILE A 32 2.82 6.36 12.75
CA ILE A 32 2.42 6.53 11.34
C ILE A 32 3.35 5.73 10.42
N ALA A 33 4.67 5.88 10.59
CA ALA A 33 5.66 5.18 9.80
C ALA A 33 5.53 3.65 9.94
N LEU A 34 5.34 3.15 11.17
CA LEU A 34 5.12 1.73 11.43
C LEU A 34 3.84 1.22 10.79
N SER A 35 2.73 1.97 10.91
CA SER A 35 1.45 1.60 10.29
C SER A 35 1.56 1.52 8.77
N SER A 36 2.24 2.50 8.16
CA SER A 36 2.51 2.53 6.72
C SER A 36 3.33 1.30 6.28
N GLN A 37 4.41 0.98 7.00
CA GLN A 37 5.25 -0.16 6.70
C GLN A 37 4.48 -1.49 6.78
N LEU A 38 3.67 -1.67 7.83
CA LEU A 38 2.82 -2.85 8.00
C LEU A 38 1.79 -2.97 6.88
N ALA A 39 1.17 -1.86 6.46
CA ALA A 39 0.22 -1.86 5.36
C ALA A 39 0.88 -2.27 4.04
N VAL A 40 2.10 -1.79 3.78
CA VAL A 40 2.87 -2.16 2.58
C VAL A 40 3.18 -3.66 2.58
N TRP A 41 3.67 -4.22 3.69
CA TRP A 41 3.97 -5.66 3.79
C TRP A 41 2.72 -6.51 3.63
N THR A 42 1.65 -6.17 4.35
CA THR A 42 0.38 -6.90 4.29
C THR A 42 -0.21 -6.87 2.88
N THR A 43 -0.14 -5.72 2.20
CA THR A 43 -0.62 -5.59 0.82
C THR A 43 0.24 -6.40 -0.15
N ARG A 44 1.56 -6.38 0.00
CA ARG A 44 2.47 -7.19 -0.83
C ARG A 44 2.18 -8.67 -0.67
N ASP A 45 2.03 -9.16 0.55
CA ASP A 45 1.76 -10.56 0.83
C ASP A 45 0.39 -10.98 0.29
N TYR A 46 -0.62 -10.13 0.48
CA TYR A 46 -1.95 -10.35 -0.09
C TYR A 46 -1.92 -10.45 -1.62
N LEU A 47 -1.25 -9.53 -2.30
CA LEU A 47 -1.13 -9.55 -3.76
C LEU A 47 -0.34 -10.77 -4.26
N ALA A 48 0.75 -11.12 -3.57
CA ALA A 48 1.56 -12.29 -3.91
C ALA A 48 0.73 -13.59 -3.79
N GLU A 49 0.00 -13.77 -2.70
CA GLU A 49 -0.85 -14.95 -2.49
C GLU A 49 -2.02 -15.01 -3.47
N LYS A 50 -2.64 -13.86 -3.78
CA LYS A 50 -3.68 -13.79 -4.82
C LYS A 50 -3.14 -14.16 -6.19
N SER A 51 -1.95 -13.69 -6.55
CA SER A 51 -1.35 -13.93 -7.87
C SER A 51 -1.14 -15.43 -8.14
N ARG A 52 -0.84 -16.23 -7.11
CA ARG A 52 -0.71 -17.70 -7.23
C ARG A 52 -1.98 -18.39 -7.70
N ARG A 53 -3.14 -17.76 -7.48
CA ARG A 53 -4.46 -18.30 -7.83
C ARG A 53 -4.95 -17.78 -9.18
N VAL A 54 -4.22 -16.87 -9.82
CA VAL A 54 -4.58 -16.30 -11.11
C VAL A 54 -4.20 -17.29 -12.21
N SER A 55 -5.18 -17.66 -13.04
CA SER A 55 -4.95 -18.27 -14.34
C SER A 55 -5.12 -17.20 -15.41
N TRP A 56 -4.02 -16.79 -16.03
CA TRP A 56 -4.03 -15.78 -17.09
C TRP A 56 -4.84 -16.24 -18.30
N ASP A 57 -4.76 -17.51 -18.68
CA ASP A 57 -5.57 -18.09 -19.76
C ASP A 57 -7.07 -18.04 -19.44
N ALA A 58 -7.47 -18.34 -18.20
CA ALA A 58 -8.88 -18.22 -17.80
C ALA A 58 -9.34 -16.76 -17.81
N PHE A 59 -8.47 -15.83 -17.41
CA PHE A 59 -8.75 -14.40 -17.43
C PHE A 59 -8.94 -13.87 -18.86
N GLU A 60 -8.03 -14.21 -19.77
CA GLU A 60 -8.14 -13.85 -21.20
C GLU A 60 -9.40 -14.43 -21.85
N LYS A 61 -9.76 -15.69 -21.52
CA LYS A 61 -11.00 -16.31 -22.00
C LYS A 61 -12.26 -15.58 -21.55
N VAL A 62 -12.25 -14.97 -20.36
CA VAL A 62 -13.37 -14.14 -19.89
C VAL A 62 -13.37 -12.79 -20.60
N LEU A 63 -12.21 -12.14 -20.74
CA LEU A 63 -12.11 -10.86 -21.46
C LEU A 63 -12.54 -10.97 -22.93
N ALA A 64 -12.25 -12.09 -23.59
CA ALA A 64 -12.67 -12.35 -24.97
C ALA A 64 -14.21 -12.40 -25.14
N LYS A 65 -14.98 -12.53 -24.05
CA LYS A 65 -16.45 -12.48 -24.09
C LYS A 65 -16.99 -11.06 -24.13
N VAL A 66 -16.17 -10.06 -23.83
CA VAL A 66 -16.58 -8.66 -23.90
C VAL A 66 -16.78 -8.29 -25.38
N PRO A 67 -17.97 -7.85 -25.78
CA PRO A 67 -18.22 -7.43 -27.16
C PRO A 67 -17.31 -6.24 -27.52
N ASN A 68 -16.59 -6.35 -28.64
CA ASN A 68 -15.81 -5.25 -29.19
C ASN A 68 -16.71 -4.38 -30.07
N GLY A 69 -17.64 -3.65 -29.46
CA GLY A 69 -18.63 -2.79 -30.12
C GLY A 69 -18.77 -1.44 -29.43
N GLU A 70 -19.48 -0.51 -30.08
CA GLU A 70 -19.77 0.78 -29.45
C GLU A 70 -20.62 0.58 -28.17
N PRO A 71 -20.40 1.41 -27.13
CA PRO A 71 -21.27 1.42 -25.97
C PRO A 71 -22.71 1.75 -26.36
N ASP A 72 -23.66 1.23 -25.57
CA ASP A 72 -25.07 1.58 -25.68
C ASP A 72 -25.24 3.10 -25.57
N GLU A 73 -26.29 3.65 -26.19
CA GLU A 73 -26.50 5.10 -26.29
C GLU A 73 -26.51 5.81 -24.92
N CYS A 74 -26.97 5.12 -23.88
CA CYS A 74 -27.01 5.62 -22.50
C CYS A 74 -25.64 5.64 -21.79
N ASP A 75 -24.64 4.91 -22.31
CA ASP A 75 -23.29 4.79 -21.77
C ASP A 75 -22.25 5.61 -22.56
N ARG A 76 -22.69 6.35 -23.59
CA ARG A 76 -21.85 7.27 -24.35
C ARG A 76 -21.61 8.56 -23.56
N LEU A 77 -20.35 9.00 -23.48
CA LEU A 77 -19.91 10.24 -22.82
C LEU A 77 -20.31 11.50 -23.62
#